data_AF-A0A6C0IUF2-F1
#
_entry.id   AF-A0A6C0IUF2-F1
#
_cell.length_a   1.000
_cell.length_b   1.000
_cell.length_c   1.000
_cell.angle_alpha   90.00
_cell.angle_beta   90.00
_cell.angle_gamma   90.00
#
_symmetry.space_group_name_H-M   'P 1'
#
loop_
_entity.id
_entity.type
_entity.pdbx_description
1 polymer ?
#
loop_
_entity_poly.entity_id
_entity_poly.type
_entity_poly.pdbx_seq_one_letter_code
_entity_poly.pdbx_strand_id
1 'polypeptide(L)'
;MSKPEEHFETCLICSKTCDIPDTKICGMSECEKHARSIFTGDNYIYDLVKKQRDESVFLLTLARETLNPTNKRVDLIQKAYPEIDLDVFMKLLQTVKPRTIIKHIKKLGSDKAFYDEDNNLYAVIKWVLSSNLLRFKLRYRDNLTTGGKTPKILRVRVFNVINFDDDSIKPPDPSMFVSLAHGSNTTNWYSIITTGLQSMSNTKYMSHAAAYGSGMYMSDSVDLAKSYATTGKTGLFILGVYDIPKELALKCKKTTNIFVIPQSPEIKLKKLIVVEDGTPNGKLLIELSGVKPFSSGSITSTDQTKVATFAKKSSITPSSKTLKRLKKEVKLCMDARFHVSVSEENFLIWNVSIPIDMFPKDESLYKDMIANDISTINFELRFSPTYPGFAPFLRVTNPIFKQQTGHITIGGCVCMDMLTSDGWSPINKVTTIMTTVISVLSDGKARLDVTKSRSKEYTYYEAQLAFARLRRAHGW
;
A
#
# COMPACT_ATOMS: atom_id res chain seq x y z
N MET A 1 26.01 -16.34 41.15
CA MET A 1 26.10 -17.08 39.88
C MET A 1 24.78 -17.78 39.67
N SER A 2 23.87 -17.19 38.89
CA SER A 2 22.63 -17.82 38.45
C SER A 2 22.96 -18.85 37.36
N LYS A 3 22.39 -20.06 37.46
CA LYS A 3 22.45 -21.05 36.38
C LYS A 3 21.74 -20.51 35.13
N PRO A 4 22.18 -20.84 33.90
CA PRO A 4 21.41 -20.53 32.71
C PRO A 4 20.11 -21.34 32.77
N GLU A 5 18.96 -20.70 32.56
CA GLU A 5 17.71 -21.40 32.30
C GLU A 5 17.84 -22.11 30.96
N GLU A 6 17.79 -23.45 30.95
CA GLU A 6 17.70 -24.23 29.72
C GLU A 6 16.31 -24.02 29.11
N HIS A 7 16.20 -23.15 28.11
CA HIS A 7 14.97 -22.90 27.37
C HIS A 7 14.72 -24.01 26.36
N PHE A 8 14.14 -25.11 26.81
CA PHE A 8 13.63 -26.15 25.92
C PHE A 8 12.35 -25.67 25.22
N GLU A 9 12.45 -25.31 23.93
CA GLU A 9 11.28 -25.07 23.08
C GLU A 9 10.88 -26.34 22.30
N THR A 10 9.71 -26.29 21.66
CA THR A 10 9.20 -27.38 20.82
C THR A 10 9.49 -27.11 19.35
N CYS A 11 10.16 -28.03 18.67
CA CYS A 11 10.53 -27.85 17.27
C CYS A 11 9.29 -27.76 16.37
N LEU A 12 9.19 -26.73 15.54
CA LEU A 12 8.04 -26.51 14.64
C LEU A 12 7.82 -27.63 13.62
N ILE A 13 8.85 -28.41 13.29
CA ILE A 13 8.78 -29.51 12.31
C ILE A 13 8.42 -30.86 12.94
N CYS A 14 9.16 -31.32 13.96
CA CYS A 14 8.94 -32.64 14.55
C CYS A 14 8.21 -32.62 15.90
N SER A 15 7.89 -31.44 16.41
CA SER A 15 7.23 -31.23 17.70
C SER A 15 7.96 -31.85 18.90
N LYS A 16 9.26 -32.14 18.77
CA LYS A 16 10.08 -32.59 19.89
C LYS A 16 10.59 -31.41 20.69
N THR A 17 10.53 -31.54 22.01
CA THR A 17 11.19 -30.66 22.97
C THR A 17 12.69 -30.92 22.94
N CYS A 18 13.47 -29.90 22.58
CA CYS A 18 14.93 -30.00 22.45
C CYS A 18 15.55 -28.63 22.67
N ASP A 19 16.88 -28.56 22.70
CA ASP A 19 17.58 -27.27 22.74
C ASP A 19 17.48 -26.66 21.33
N ILE A 20 16.70 -25.60 21.19
CA ILE A 20 16.36 -25.03 19.89
C ILE A 20 17.03 -23.66 19.77
N PRO A 21 17.77 -23.39 18.66
CA PRO A 21 18.23 -22.03 18.35
C PRO A 21 17.04 -21.07 18.20
N ASP A 22 17.28 -19.76 18.16
CA ASP A 22 16.25 -18.72 17.95
C ASP A 22 15.32 -18.99 16.73
N THR A 23 15.77 -19.82 15.79
CA THR A 23 15.05 -20.27 14.58
C THR A 23 13.85 -21.20 14.82
N LYS A 24 13.60 -21.68 16.04
CA LYS A 24 12.50 -22.60 16.42
C LYS A 24 12.45 -23.95 15.66
N ILE A 25 13.54 -24.36 15.01
CA ILE A 25 13.69 -25.65 14.31
C ILE A 25 14.86 -26.40 14.94
N CYS A 26 14.65 -27.67 15.32
CA CYS A 26 15.73 -28.48 15.86
C CYS A 26 16.77 -28.83 14.78
N GLY A 27 18.05 -28.80 15.14
CA GLY A 27 19.18 -29.13 14.24
C GLY A 27 19.27 -30.61 13.80
N MET A 28 18.19 -31.39 13.95
CA MET A 28 18.12 -32.74 13.40
C MET A 28 18.06 -32.68 11.88
N SER A 29 18.92 -33.46 11.20
CA SER A 29 19.03 -33.56 9.73
C SER A 29 17.67 -33.59 9.01
N GLU A 30 16.72 -34.39 9.49
CA GLU A 30 15.41 -34.52 8.85
C GLU A 30 14.51 -33.29 9.04
N CYS A 31 14.59 -32.62 10.19
CA CYS A 31 13.84 -31.40 10.44
C CYS A 31 14.40 -30.23 9.65
N GLU A 32 15.73 -30.14 9.55
CA GLU A 32 16.37 -29.18 8.67
C GLU A 32 16.03 -29.44 7.21
N LYS A 33 16.07 -30.69 6.74
CA LYS A 33 15.65 -31.04 5.35
C LYS A 33 14.20 -30.67 5.07
N HIS A 34 13.29 -30.90 6.02
CA HIS A 34 11.87 -30.60 5.86
C HIS A 34 11.60 -29.08 5.93
N ALA A 35 12.23 -28.36 6.85
CA ALA A 35 12.21 -26.90 6.85
C ALA A 35 12.77 -26.34 5.54
N ARG A 36 13.91 -26.86 5.08
CA ARG A 36 14.50 -26.53 3.78
C ARG A 36 13.53 -26.82 2.64
N SER A 37 12.77 -27.92 2.64
CA SER A 37 11.77 -28.20 1.60
C SER A 37 10.55 -27.28 1.66
N ILE A 38 10.16 -26.80 2.84
CA ILE A 38 9.12 -25.77 2.97
C ILE A 38 9.62 -24.43 2.40
N PHE A 39 10.89 -24.09 2.63
CA PHE A 39 11.48 -22.82 2.18
C PHE A 39 12.06 -22.85 0.76
N THR A 40 12.33 -24.01 0.15
CA THR A 40 12.93 -24.13 -1.20
C THR A 40 12.15 -25.07 -2.14
N GLY A 41 11.05 -25.66 -1.66
CA GLY A 41 10.22 -26.57 -2.44
C GLY A 41 9.45 -25.88 -3.57
N ASP A 42 9.29 -24.55 -3.50
CA ASP A 42 8.87 -23.73 -4.61
C ASP A 42 10.10 -23.21 -5.37
N ASN A 43 10.14 -23.39 -6.70
CA ASN A 43 11.14 -22.76 -7.58
C ASN A 43 10.86 -21.25 -7.74
N TYR A 44 10.47 -20.58 -6.65
CA TYR A 44 9.94 -19.22 -6.66
C TYR A 44 10.92 -18.23 -7.26
N ILE A 45 12.18 -18.23 -6.81
CA ILE A 45 13.19 -17.27 -7.29
C ILE A 45 13.58 -17.56 -8.73
N TYR A 46 13.79 -18.82 -9.07
CA TYR A 46 14.05 -19.25 -10.44
C TYR A 46 12.91 -18.82 -11.39
N ASP A 47 11.66 -19.12 -11.03
CA ASP A 47 10.48 -18.78 -11.84
C ASP A 47 10.26 -17.28 -11.94
N LEU A 48 10.46 -16.54 -10.84
CA LEU A 48 10.40 -15.08 -10.83
C LEU A 48 11.44 -14.49 -11.77
N VAL A 49 12.70 -14.93 -11.69
CA VAL A 49 13.79 -14.46 -12.56
C VAL A 49 13.58 -14.85 -14.02
N LYS A 50 12.94 -15.99 -14.27
CA LYS A 50 12.56 -16.44 -15.61
C LYS A 50 11.47 -15.55 -16.20
N LYS A 51 10.42 -15.24 -15.44
CA LYS A 51 9.24 -14.46 -15.87
C LYS A 51 9.47 -12.94 -15.86
N GLN A 52 10.21 -12.42 -14.90
CA GLN A 52 10.35 -10.99 -14.57
C GLN A 52 11.83 -10.60 -14.46
N ARG A 53 12.59 -10.88 -15.52
CA ARG A 53 14.05 -10.72 -15.55
C ARG A 53 14.47 -9.27 -15.27
N ASP A 54 13.84 -8.30 -15.91
CA ASP A 54 14.25 -6.89 -15.82
C ASP A 54 13.90 -6.27 -14.48
N GLU A 55 12.72 -6.61 -13.97
CA GLU A 55 12.27 -6.24 -12.65
C GLU A 55 13.22 -6.79 -11.59
N SER A 56 13.63 -8.06 -11.73
CA SER A 56 14.60 -8.68 -10.83
C SER A 56 15.98 -8.01 -10.88
N VAL A 57 16.47 -7.70 -12.09
CA VAL A 57 17.73 -6.93 -12.26
C VAL A 57 17.62 -5.55 -11.61
N PHE A 58 16.50 -4.86 -11.82
CA PHE A 58 16.26 -3.52 -11.29
C PHE A 58 16.20 -3.51 -9.77
N LEU A 59 15.45 -4.44 -9.16
CA LEU A 59 15.37 -4.58 -7.70
C LEU A 59 16.72 -4.88 -7.06
N LEU A 60 17.48 -5.82 -7.63
CA LEU A 60 18.84 -6.12 -7.16
C LEU A 60 19.78 -4.92 -7.30
N THR A 61 19.63 -4.15 -8.38
CA THR A 61 20.42 -2.91 -8.57
C THR A 61 20.07 -1.88 -7.49
N LEU A 62 18.79 -1.67 -7.21
CA LEU A 62 18.34 -0.75 -6.17
C LEU A 62 18.76 -1.18 -4.77
N ALA A 63 18.60 -2.46 -4.44
CA ALA A 63 19.01 -3.02 -3.17
C ALA A 63 20.50 -2.78 -2.94
N ARG A 64 21.33 -3.05 -3.96
CA ARG A 64 22.78 -2.83 -3.88
C ARG A 64 23.16 -1.36 -3.68
N GLU A 65 22.48 -0.43 -4.33
CA GLU A 65 22.73 1.02 -4.14
C GLU A 65 22.31 1.50 -2.76
N THR A 66 21.17 1.00 -2.28
CA THR A 66 20.53 1.47 -1.06
C THR A 66 21.18 0.84 0.17
N LEU A 67 21.56 -0.43 0.10
CA LEU A 67 22.25 -1.21 1.14
C LEU A 67 23.77 -1.22 0.93
N ASN A 68 24.30 -0.10 0.48
CA ASN A 68 25.74 0.13 0.47
C ASN A 68 26.17 0.54 1.89
N PRO A 69 27.23 -0.04 2.47
CA PRO A 69 27.74 0.35 3.79
C PRO A 69 28.06 1.85 3.93
N THR A 70 28.32 2.53 2.81
CA THR A 70 28.58 3.99 2.80
C THR A 70 27.32 4.85 2.83
N ASN A 71 26.12 4.25 2.73
CA ASN A 71 24.85 4.97 2.79
C ASN A 71 24.45 5.22 4.25
N LYS A 72 24.42 6.49 4.64
CA LYS A 72 24.06 6.95 6.00
C LYS A 72 22.59 6.69 6.39
N ARG A 73 21.79 6.11 5.49
CA ARG A 73 20.33 5.87 5.66
C ARG A 73 19.95 4.40 5.72
N VAL A 74 20.94 3.51 5.86
CA VAL A 74 20.70 2.06 5.90
C VAL A 74 19.78 1.66 7.07
N ASP A 75 19.84 2.41 8.17
CA ASP A 75 19.02 2.24 9.37
C ASP A 75 17.50 2.37 9.12
N LEU A 76 17.07 3.15 8.11
CA LEU A 76 15.65 3.23 7.72
C LEU A 76 15.12 1.95 7.09
N ILE A 77 15.98 1.17 6.46
CA ILE A 77 15.61 -0.05 5.73
C ILE A 77 15.50 -1.23 6.73
N GLN A 78 16.08 -1.09 7.93
CA GLN A 78 16.28 -2.14 8.93
C GLN A 78 15.01 -2.71 9.57
N LYS A 79 13.84 -2.06 9.46
CA LYS A 79 12.60 -2.47 10.15
C LYS A 79 11.93 -3.77 9.62
N ALA A 80 12.56 -4.51 8.72
CA ALA A 80 11.96 -5.68 8.05
C ALA A 80 12.91 -6.90 7.91
N TYR A 81 13.98 -7.00 8.71
CA TYR A 81 15.05 -7.99 8.46
C TYR A 81 14.88 -9.33 9.20
N PRO A 82 15.36 -10.43 8.60
CA PRO A 82 15.66 -11.68 9.30
C PRO A 82 16.92 -11.54 10.16
N GLU A 83 17.14 -12.49 11.07
CA GLU A 83 18.32 -12.68 11.93
C GLU A 83 19.61 -12.99 11.13
N ILE A 84 20.00 -12.12 10.20
CA ILE A 84 21.28 -12.19 9.49
C ILE A 84 22.07 -10.94 9.85
N ASP A 85 23.34 -11.12 10.17
CA ASP A 85 24.29 -10.02 10.38
C ASP A 85 24.26 -9.06 9.16
N LEU A 86 23.89 -7.81 9.41
CA LEU A 86 23.68 -6.80 8.37
C LEU A 86 24.96 -6.50 7.58
N ASP A 87 26.13 -6.58 8.21
CA ASP A 87 27.41 -6.32 7.56
C ASP A 87 27.76 -7.47 6.60
N VAL A 88 27.49 -8.72 7.03
CA VAL A 88 27.63 -9.91 6.16
C VAL A 88 26.67 -9.81 4.98
N PHE A 89 25.41 -9.47 5.23
CA PHE A 89 24.38 -9.29 4.20
C PHE A 89 24.81 -8.24 3.16
N MET A 90 25.22 -7.06 3.62
CA MET A 90 25.65 -5.97 2.74
C MET A 90 26.88 -6.39 1.93
N LYS A 91 27.86 -7.04 2.55
CA LYS A 91 29.08 -7.50 1.87
C LYS A 91 28.76 -8.49 0.75
N LEU A 92 27.89 -9.47 1.01
CA LEU A 92 27.43 -10.44 0.01
C LEU A 92 26.68 -9.76 -1.14
N LEU A 93 25.81 -8.79 -0.85
CA LEU A 93 25.09 -8.07 -1.90
C LEU A 93 26.04 -7.24 -2.80
N GLN A 94 27.11 -6.68 -2.23
CA GLN A 94 28.08 -5.87 -3.00
C GLN A 94 29.00 -6.69 -3.91
N THR A 95 29.28 -7.95 -3.58
CA THR A 95 30.12 -8.83 -4.44
C THR A 95 29.41 -9.21 -5.74
N VAL A 96 28.08 -9.08 -5.76
CA VAL A 96 27.24 -9.56 -6.85
C VAL A 96 26.88 -8.46 -7.85
N LYS A 97 27.15 -8.71 -9.13
CA LYS A 97 26.62 -7.92 -10.24
C LYS A 97 25.19 -8.40 -10.58
N PRO A 98 24.15 -7.56 -10.55
CA PRO A 98 22.75 -7.97 -10.77
C PRO A 98 22.52 -8.79 -12.04
N ARG A 99 23.11 -8.40 -13.17
CA ARG A 99 22.96 -9.16 -14.43
C ARG A 99 23.68 -10.51 -14.40
N THR A 100 24.78 -10.63 -13.64
CA THR A 100 25.54 -11.87 -13.52
C THR A 100 24.78 -12.88 -12.67
N ILE A 101 24.26 -12.47 -11.51
CA ILE A 101 23.50 -13.39 -10.65
C ILE A 101 22.21 -13.88 -11.31
N ILE A 102 21.55 -13.01 -12.07
CA ILE A 102 20.36 -13.40 -12.84
C ILE A 102 20.69 -14.45 -13.91
N LYS A 103 21.85 -14.36 -14.57
CA LYS A 103 22.31 -15.42 -15.49
C LYS A 103 22.64 -16.70 -14.74
N HIS A 104 23.25 -16.58 -13.56
CA HIS A 104 23.65 -17.70 -12.71
C HIS A 104 22.43 -18.50 -12.20
N ILE A 105 21.42 -17.83 -11.65
CA ILE A 105 20.15 -18.44 -11.22
C ILE A 105 19.49 -19.21 -12.38
N LYS A 106 19.50 -18.64 -13.59
CA LYS A 106 18.96 -19.32 -14.78
C LYS A 106 19.74 -20.57 -15.17
N LYS A 107 21.07 -20.55 -15.00
CA LYS A 107 21.95 -21.70 -15.25
C LYS A 107 21.71 -22.82 -14.24
N LEU A 108 21.54 -22.48 -12.97
CA LEU A 108 21.27 -23.43 -11.88
C LEU A 108 19.93 -24.15 -12.03
N GLY A 109 18.93 -23.49 -12.63
CA GLY A 109 17.68 -24.15 -13.02
C GLY A 109 16.67 -24.38 -11.89
N SER A 110 17.05 -24.16 -10.63
CA SER A 110 16.17 -24.31 -9.47
C SER A 110 16.64 -23.51 -8.25
N ASP A 111 15.71 -23.21 -7.35
CA ASP A 111 16.00 -22.59 -6.05
C ASP A 111 16.86 -23.51 -5.18
N LYS A 112 16.56 -24.82 -5.19
CA LYS A 112 17.34 -25.84 -4.48
C LYS A 112 18.80 -25.86 -4.91
N ALA A 113 19.08 -25.86 -6.22
CA ALA A 113 20.46 -25.85 -6.72
C ALA A 113 21.22 -24.58 -6.32
N PHE A 114 20.54 -23.43 -6.25
CA PHE A 114 21.17 -22.19 -5.78
C PHE A 114 21.45 -22.23 -4.27
N TYR A 115 20.48 -22.69 -3.48
CA TYR A 115 20.66 -22.86 -2.05
C TYR A 115 21.81 -23.83 -1.70
N ASP A 116 21.89 -24.96 -2.42
CA ASP A 116 22.92 -25.97 -2.22
C ASP A 116 24.32 -25.45 -2.59
N GLU A 117 24.43 -24.53 -3.56
CA GLU A 117 25.69 -23.90 -3.95
C GLU A 117 26.13 -22.80 -2.98
N ASP A 118 25.24 -21.89 -2.60
CA ASP A 118 25.51 -20.78 -1.69
C ASP A 118 24.22 -20.36 -0.95
N ASN A 119 24.02 -20.93 0.23
CA ASN A 119 22.82 -20.71 1.04
C ASN A 119 22.67 -19.26 1.54
N ASN A 120 23.78 -18.60 1.85
CA ASN A 120 23.81 -17.23 2.34
C ASN A 120 23.45 -16.26 1.22
N LEU A 121 24.05 -16.43 0.05
CA LEU A 121 23.73 -15.61 -1.10
C LEU A 121 22.30 -15.89 -1.59
N TYR A 122 21.85 -17.15 -1.58
CA TYR A 122 20.44 -17.48 -1.87
C TYR A 122 19.50 -16.72 -0.92
N ALA A 123 19.75 -16.73 0.38
CA ALA A 123 18.91 -16.04 1.37
C ALA A 123 18.85 -14.52 1.09
N VAL A 124 19.99 -13.89 0.81
CA VAL A 124 20.09 -12.46 0.45
C VAL A 124 19.25 -12.17 -0.80
N ILE A 125 19.45 -12.95 -1.87
CA ILE A 125 18.76 -12.73 -3.15
C ILE A 125 17.26 -13.01 -3.02
N LYS A 126 16.89 -14.09 -2.33
CA LYS A 126 15.50 -14.44 -2.06
C LYS A 126 14.81 -13.29 -1.36
N TRP A 127 15.40 -12.76 -0.30
CA TRP A 127 14.86 -11.63 0.45
C TRP A 127 14.68 -10.40 -0.43
N VAL A 128 15.69 -10.00 -1.22
CA VAL A 128 15.59 -8.80 -2.08
C VAL A 128 14.43 -8.94 -3.07
N LEU A 129 14.26 -10.12 -3.64
CA LEU A 129 13.26 -10.37 -4.67
C LEU A 129 11.86 -10.67 -4.10
N SER A 130 11.75 -11.17 -2.86
CA SER A 130 10.47 -11.49 -2.21
C SER A 130 9.90 -10.34 -1.38
N SER A 131 10.75 -9.44 -0.85
CA SER A 131 10.34 -8.39 0.10
C SER A 131 9.72 -7.15 -0.56
N ASN A 132 9.41 -7.22 -1.84
CA ASN A 132 8.90 -6.08 -2.59
C ASN A 132 7.35 -6.00 -2.51
N LEU A 133 6.83 -5.01 -1.77
CA LEU A 133 5.40 -4.75 -1.62
C LEU A 133 4.73 -4.26 -2.92
N LEU A 134 5.49 -3.63 -3.82
CA LEU A 134 4.98 -3.08 -5.07
C LEU A 134 5.37 -3.98 -6.23
N ARG A 135 4.41 -4.68 -6.84
CA ARG A 135 4.68 -5.41 -8.08
C ARG A 135 4.78 -4.42 -9.22
N PHE A 136 5.95 -4.31 -9.82
CA PHE A 136 6.13 -3.52 -11.04
C PHE A 136 6.17 -4.44 -12.24
N LYS A 137 5.71 -3.94 -13.39
CA LYS A 137 5.85 -4.63 -14.67
C LYS A 137 6.50 -3.71 -15.66
N LEU A 138 7.55 -4.17 -16.33
CA LEU A 138 8.17 -3.46 -17.44
C LEU A 138 7.12 -3.27 -18.55
N ARG A 139 6.88 -2.01 -18.94
CA ARG A 139 5.94 -1.65 -20.00
C ARG A 139 6.61 -1.03 -21.21
N TYR A 140 7.74 -0.37 -21.02
CA TYR A 140 8.49 0.22 -22.10
C TYR A 140 9.98 0.01 -21.89
N ARG A 141 10.67 -0.28 -22.99
CA ARG A 141 12.09 -0.56 -23.06
C ARG A 141 12.65 0.04 -24.33
N ASP A 142 13.68 0.86 -24.19
CA ASP A 142 14.41 1.39 -25.34
C ASP A 142 15.88 1.65 -25.01
N ASN A 143 16.70 1.79 -26.05
CA ASN A 143 18.09 2.19 -25.98
C ASN A 143 18.26 3.41 -26.89
N LEU A 144 18.22 4.60 -26.30
CA LEU A 144 18.20 5.87 -27.04
C LEU A 144 19.60 6.45 -27.15
N THR A 145 19.98 6.89 -28.34
CA THR A 145 21.25 7.59 -28.55
C THR A 145 21.09 9.08 -28.26
N THR A 146 21.93 9.64 -27.39
CA THR A 146 21.94 11.08 -27.14
C THR A 146 22.50 11.83 -28.35
N GLY A 147 21.85 12.93 -28.73
CA GLY A 147 22.45 13.88 -29.69
C GLY A 147 23.67 14.59 -29.08
N GLY A 148 24.62 15.00 -29.93
CA GLY A 148 25.82 15.77 -29.52
C GLY A 148 27.12 15.22 -30.10
N LYS A 149 28.25 15.88 -29.76
CA LYS A 149 29.59 15.53 -30.26
C LYS A 149 30.09 14.15 -29.78
N THR A 150 29.58 13.66 -28.65
CA THR A 150 29.90 12.33 -28.09
C THR A 150 28.59 11.58 -27.76
N PRO A 151 28.02 10.85 -28.74
CA PRO A 151 26.78 10.11 -28.54
C PRO A 151 26.93 9.04 -27.46
N LYS A 152 25.99 9.00 -26.51
CA LYS A 152 25.87 7.96 -25.48
C LYS A 152 24.58 7.20 -25.67
N ILE A 153 24.57 5.92 -25.31
CA ILE A 153 23.36 5.10 -25.33
C ILE A 153 22.73 5.14 -23.94
N LEU A 154 21.56 5.77 -23.83
CA LEU A 154 20.71 5.76 -22.65
C LEU A 154 19.81 4.52 -22.68
N ARG A 155 19.91 3.65 -21.68
CA ARG A 155 18.97 2.53 -21.56
C ARG A 155 17.76 2.98 -20.75
N VAL A 156 16.63 3.09 -21.41
CA VAL A 156 15.38 3.58 -20.82
C VAL A 156 14.48 2.40 -20.48
N ARG A 157 13.97 2.36 -19.25
CA ARG A 157 12.97 1.40 -18.78
C ARG A 157 11.84 2.15 -18.09
N VAL A 158 10.60 1.86 -18.46
CA VAL A 158 9.43 2.37 -17.73
C VAL A 158 8.71 1.18 -17.13
N PHE A 159 8.64 1.17 -15.81
CA PHE A 159 7.91 0.18 -15.05
C PHE A 159 6.59 0.77 -14.59
N ASN A 160 5.47 0.11 -14.88
CA ASN A 160 4.20 0.46 -14.26
C ASN A 160 4.07 -0.28 -12.94
N VAL A 161 3.62 0.42 -11.91
CA VAL A 161 3.27 -0.20 -10.63
C VAL A 161 1.90 -0.83 -10.76
N ILE A 162 1.80 -2.10 -10.39
CA ILE A 162 0.55 -2.78 -10.15
C ILE A 162 0.22 -2.54 -8.69
N ASN A 163 -0.53 -1.48 -8.44
CA ASN A 163 -1.16 -1.29 -7.14
C ASN A 163 -2.25 -2.36 -7.03
N PHE A 164 -2.16 -3.23 -6.03
CA PHE A 164 -3.18 -4.24 -5.75
C PHE A 164 -4.43 -3.55 -5.18
N ASP A 165 -5.09 -2.76 -6.02
CA ASP A 165 -6.52 -2.58 -5.86
C ASP A 165 -7.15 -3.90 -6.32
N ASP A 166 -8.10 -4.35 -5.53
CA ASP A 166 -8.96 -5.48 -5.82
C ASP A 166 -9.46 -5.45 -7.28
N ASP A 167 -9.20 -6.50 -8.07
CA ASP A 167 -9.64 -6.59 -9.47
C ASP A 167 -11.18 -6.51 -9.60
N SER A 168 -11.93 -6.65 -8.50
CA SER A 168 -13.38 -6.44 -8.44
C SER A 168 -13.82 -4.97 -8.32
N ILE A 169 -12.91 -4.05 -7.99
CA ILE A 169 -13.16 -2.61 -7.93
C ILE A 169 -12.69 -2.00 -9.24
N LYS A 170 -13.64 -1.51 -10.05
CA LYS A 170 -13.30 -0.77 -11.27
C LYS A 170 -12.33 0.37 -10.90
N PRO A 171 -11.16 0.47 -11.56
CA PRO A 171 -10.18 1.49 -11.22
C PRO A 171 -10.85 2.88 -11.28
N PRO A 172 -10.55 3.76 -10.31
CA PRO A 172 -11.07 5.13 -10.30
C PRO A 172 -10.89 5.79 -11.67
N ASP A 173 -11.83 6.66 -12.07
CA ASP A 173 -11.70 7.38 -13.34
C ASP A 173 -10.34 8.12 -13.36
N PRO A 174 -9.44 7.81 -14.32
CA PRO A 174 -8.16 8.48 -14.43
C PRO A 174 -8.27 10.00 -14.50
N SER A 175 -9.42 10.54 -14.93
CA SER A 175 -9.72 11.96 -14.96
C SER A 175 -9.80 12.60 -13.56
N MET A 176 -10.00 11.83 -12.49
CA MET A 176 -10.03 12.32 -11.10
C MET A 176 -8.64 12.56 -10.51
N PHE A 177 -7.59 12.08 -11.19
CA PHE A 177 -6.22 12.15 -10.72
C PHE A 177 -5.39 13.10 -11.58
N VAL A 178 -4.35 13.63 -10.98
CA VAL A 178 -3.25 14.31 -11.67
C VAL A 178 -1.98 13.53 -11.41
N SER A 179 -1.18 13.38 -12.47
CA SER A 179 0.13 12.76 -12.35
C SER A 179 1.14 13.81 -11.94
N LEU A 180 1.73 13.65 -10.75
CA LEU A 180 2.84 14.49 -10.28
C LEU A 180 4.12 13.66 -10.22
N ALA A 181 5.25 14.30 -10.51
CA ALA A 181 6.57 13.71 -10.48
C ALA A 181 7.27 13.96 -9.13
N HIS A 182 8.05 12.97 -8.70
CA HIS A 182 8.95 13.05 -7.56
C HIS A 182 10.31 12.50 -7.96
N GLY A 183 11.35 13.32 -7.78
CA GLY A 183 12.75 12.90 -7.88
C GLY A 183 13.36 12.71 -6.51
N SER A 184 14.20 11.68 -6.39
CA SER A 184 14.98 11.40 -5.19
C SER A 184 16.32 10.81 -5.58
N ASN A 185 17.29 10.87 -4.68
CA ASN A 185 18.55 10.16 -4.85
C ASN A 185 18.30 8.66 -5.06
N THR A 186 19.05 8.04 -5.98
CA THR A 186 18.98 6.60 -6.28
C THR A 186 18.97 5.73 -5.02
N THR A 187 19.75 6.09 -3.99
CA THR A 187 19.88 5.32 -2.75
C THR A 187 18.65 5.35 -1.84
N ASN A 188 17.63 6.16 -2.14
CA ASN A 188 16.36 6.15 -1.40
C ASN A 188 15.32 5.23 -2.06
N TRP A 189 15.47 4.88 -3.34
CA TRP A 189 14.40 4.27 -4.11
C TRP A 189 14.05 2.85 -3.69
N TYR A 190 15.00 2.06 -3.18
CA TYR A 190 14.67 0.75 -2.63
C TYR A 190 13.74 0.88 -1.42
N SER A 191 14.00 1.86 -0.52
CA SER A 191 13.10 2.15 0.60
C SER A 191 11.75 2.67 0.14
N ILE A 192 11.72 3.61 -0.83
CA ILE A 192 10.47 4.16 -1.37
C ILE A 192 9.61 3.05 -1.99
N ILE A 193 10.23 2.11 -2.70
CA ILE A 193 9.53 0.99 -3.32
C ILE A 193 8.98 0.01 -2.29
N THR A 194 9.75 -0.27 -1.23
CA THR A 194 9.37 -1.26 -0.21
C THR A 194 8.44 -0.71 0.85
N THR A 195 8.41 0.61 1.08
CA THR A 195 7.64 1.25 2.18
C THR A 195 6.66 2.33 1.72
N GLY A 196 6.63 2.64 0.42
CA GLY A 196 5.96 3.81 -0.13
C GLY A 196 6.78 5.09 0.04
N LEU A 197 6.38 6.16 -0.65
CA LEU A 197 6.97 7.47 -0.41
C LEU A 197 6.52 7.98 0.97
N GLN A 198 7.47 8.50 1.75
CA GLN A 198 7.22 9.00 3.09
C GLN A 198 7.62 10.47 3.20
N SER A 199 6.89 11.24 4.03
CA SER A 199 7.37 12.55 4.45
C SER A 199 8.56 12.40 5.40
N MET A 200 9.69 12.99 5.01
CA MET A 200 10.91 13.04 5.83
C MET A 200 11.10 14.39 6.52
N SER A 201 10.10 15.28 6.46
CA SER A 201 10.14 16.61 7.07
C SER A 201 10.39 16.51 8.58
N ASN A 202 11.26 17.37 9.11
CA ASN A 202 11.63 17.41 10.53
C ASN A 202 12.25 16.12 11.09
N THR A 203 12.74 15.23 10.22
CA THR A 203 13.52 14.06 10.61
C THR A 203 15.00 14.30 10.37
N LYS A 204 15.86 13.49 10.99
CA LYS A 204 17.32 13.49 10.71
C LYS A 204 17.66 13.14 9.24
N TYR A 205 16.68 12.66 8.46
CA TYR A 205 16.83 12.27 7.06
C TYR A 205 16.35 13.34 6.07
N MET A 206 15.91 14.50 6.56
CA MET A 206 15.53 15.64 5.72
C MET A 206 16.75 16.16 4.95
N SER A 207 16.75 15.99 3.61
CA SER A 207 17.87 16.46 2.77
C SER A 207 17.82 17.96 2.45
N HIS A 208 16.60 18.53 2.42
CA HIS A 208 16.34 19.92 2.07
C HIS A 208 15.33 20.45 3.08
N ALA A 209 15.46 21.71 3.49
CA ALA A 209 14.52 22.32 4.43
C ALA A 209 13.08 22.25 3.92
N ALA A 210 12.12 22.12 4.84
CA ALA A 210 10.69 22.06 4.56
C ALA A 210 10.10 23.45 4.26
N ALA A 211 10.63 24.16 3.26
CA ALA A 211 10.36 25.58 2.97
C ALA A 211 8.86 25.92 2.72
N TYR A 212 8.04 24.92 2.40
CA TYR A 212 6.62 25.07 2.10
C TYR A 212 5.73 24.21 3.01
N GLY A 213 6.27 23.83 4.17
CA GLY A 213 5.60 22.99 5.17
C GLY A 213 6.03 21.53 5.10
N SER A 214 5.53 20.75 6.07
CA SER A 214 5.85 19.34 6.20
C SER A 214 5.03 18.48 5.23
N GLY A 215 5.68 17.56 4.52
CA GLY A 215 4.99 16.66 3.60
C GLY A 215 5.93 15.99 2.60
N MET A 216 5.33 15.35 1.59
CA MET A 216 6.01 14.80 0.43
C MET A 216 5.98 15.81 -0.70
N TYR A 217 7.16 16.16 -1.20
CA TYR A 217 7.32 17.15 -2.24
C TYR A 217 7.17 16.51 -3.62
N MET A 218 6.27 17.06 -4.43
CA MET A 218 6.00 16.62 -5.79
C MET A 218 5.84 17.82 -6.73
N SER A 219 5.92 17.57 -8.04
CA SER A 219 5.82 18.62 -9.05
C SER A 219 5.08 18.16 -10.31
N ASP A 220 4.30 19.05 -10.90
CA ASP A 220 3.80 18.93 -12.28
C ASP A 220 4.83 19.40 -13.33
N SER A 221 5.98 19.91 -12.88
CA SER A 221 7.15 20.21 -13.68
C SER A 221 8.16 19.08 -13.57
N VAL A 222 8.29 18.33 -14.65
CA VAL A 222 9.27 17.24 -14.75
C VAL A 222 10.70 17.74 -14.59
N ASP A 223 11.03 18.94 -15.08
CA ASP A 223 12.36 19.52 -14.93
C ASP A 223 12.67 19.87 -13.47
N LEU A 224 11.66 20.36 -12.72
CA LEU A 224 11.82 20.57 -11.29
C LEU A 224 12.01 19.24 -10.55
N ALA A 225 11.16 18.23 -10.79
CA ALA A 225 11.33 16.93 -10.14
C ALA A 225 12.67 16.26 -10.52
N LYS A 226 13.12 16.42 -11.77
CA LYS A 226 14.41 15.95 -12.26
C LYS A 226 15.59 16.54 -11.48
N SER A 227 15.54 17.81 -11.06
CA SER A 227 16.65 18.42 -10.32
C SER A 227 16.90 17.75 -8.95
N TYR A 228 15.88 17.08 -8.39
CA TYR A 228 15.99 16.28 -7.16
C TYR A 228 16.35 14.80 -7.40
N ALA A 229 16.25 14.32 -8.65
CA ALA A 229 16.59 12.95 -9.04
C ALA A 229 18.11 12.79 -9.26
N THR A 230 18.86 12.87 -8.17
CA THR A 230 20.33 12.76 -8.19
C THR A 230 20.79 11.33 -8.42
N THR A 231 21.76 11.15 -9.32
CA THR A 231 22.33 9.84 -9.65
C THR A 231 23.42 9.47 -8.64
N GLY A 232 23.35 8.27 -8.07
CA GLY A 232 24.45 7.68 -7.31
C GLY A 232 25.67 7.36 -8.18
N LYS A 233 26.62 6.60 -7.63
CA LYS A 233 27.85 6.17 -8.35
C LYS A 233 27.56 5.28 -9.58
N THR A 234 26.36 4.73 -9.68
CA THR A 234 25.93 3.85 -10.79
C THR A 234 25.47 4.59 -12.04
N GLY A 235 25.31 5.92 -12.00
CA GLY A 235 24.74 6.67 -13.12
C GLY A 235 23.27 6.31 -13.41
N LEU A 236 22.58 5.71 -12.43
CA LEU A 236 21.18 5.31 -12.52
C LEU A 236 20.27 6.48 -12.14
N PHE A 237 19.51 6.99 -13.10
CA PHE A 237 18.50 8.02 -12.91
C PHE A 237 17.12 7.39 -12.71
N ILE A 238 16.35 7.89 -11.72
CA ILE A 238 15.00 7.40 -11.42
C ILE A 238 14.06 8.58 -11.16
N LEU A 239 12.92 8.57 -11.85
CA LEU A 239 11.80 9.48 -11.61
C LEU A 239 10.55 8.67 -11.31
N GLY A 240 9.92 8.92 -10.17
CA GLY A 240 8.62 8.34 -9.84
C GLY A 240 7.50 9.28 -10.25
N VAL A 241 6.44 8.72 -10.81
CA VAL A 241 5.22 9.45 -11.14
C VAL A 241 4.10 8.87 -10.30
N TYR A 242 3.39 9.74 -9.62
CA TYR A 242 2.35 9.40 -8.66
C TYR A 242 1.01 9.92 -9.16
N ASP A 243 -0.02 9.11 -9.02
CA ASP A 243 -1.39 9.57 -9.21
C ASP A 243 -1.89 10.17 -7.89
N ILE A 244 -2.28 11.45 -7.95
CA ILE A 244 -2.75 12.25 -6.84
C ILE A 244 -4.18 12.69 -7.13
N PRO A 245 -5.14 12.50 -6.21
CA PRO A 245 -6.49 13.04 -6.37
C PRO A 245 -6.43 14.55 -6.67
N LYS A 246 -7.16 15.01 -7.68
CA LYS A 246 -7.17 16.42 -8.12
C LYS A 246 -7.46 17.40 -7.00
N GLU A 247 -8.43 17.07 -6.15
CA GLU A 247 -8.82 17.89 -5.00
C GLU A 247 -7.70 18.01 -3.97
N LEU A 248 -7.00 16.90 -3.69
CA LEU A 248 -5.84 16.89 -2.81
C LEU A 248 -4.71 17.72 -3.42
N ALA A 249 -4.41 17.55 -4.71
CA ALA A 249 -3.41 18.35 -5.41
C ALA A 249 -3.73 19.84 -5.38
N LEU A 250 -5.01 20.23 -5.54
CA LEU A 250 -5.45 21.62 -5.48
C LEU A 250 -5.19 22.24 -4.09
N LYS A 251 -5.52 21.52 -3.01
CA LYS A 251 -5.30 21.95 -1.62
C LYS A 251 -3.81 22.02 -1.25
N CYS A 252 -2.99 21.18 -1.88
CA CYS A 252 -1.58 21.02 -1.55
C CYS A 252 -0.62 21.80 -2.46
N LYS A 253 -1.12 22.53 -3.47
CA LYS A 253 -0.30 23.38 -4.34
C LYS A 253 0.25 24.57 -3.54
N LYS A 254 1.58 24.74 -3.54
CA LYS A 254 2.29 25.77 -2.76
C LYS A 254 2.88 26.88 -3.63
N THR A 255 3.30 26.53 -4.83
CA THR A 255 3.79 27.49 -5.83
C THR A 255 3.24 27.13 -7.21
N THR A 256 3.76 27.75 -8.27
CA THR A 256 3.42 27.43 -9.67
C THR A 256 3.50 25.93 -9.95
N ASN A 257 4.52 25.25 -9.42
CA ASN A 257 4.84 23.86 -9.74
C ASN A 257 5.23 22.99 -8.53
N ILE A 258 5.14 23.50 -7.30
CA ILE A 258 5.45 22.73 -6.08
C ILE A 258 4.17 22.33 -5.38
N PHE A 259 4.08 21.05 -5.05
CA PHE A 259 3.01 20.46 -4.25
C PHE A 259 3.62 19.81 -3.02
N VAL A 260 3.06 20.11 -1.84
CA VAL A 260 3.46 19.47 -0.58
C VAL A 260 2.28 18.63 -0.10
N ILE A 261 2.33 17.34 -0.45
CA ILE A 261 1.25 16.40 -0.18
C ILE A 261 1.46 15.80 1.22
N PRO A 262 0.46 15.80 2.11
CA PRO A 262 0.56 15.09 3.39
C PRO A 262 0.73 13.59 3.17
N GLN A 263 1.23 12.87 4.18
CA GLN A 263 1.26 11.41 4.12
C GLN A 263 -0.16 10.90 3.94
N SER A 264 -0.45 10.39 2.74
CA SER A 264 -1.76 9.87 2.40
C SER A 264 -1.61 8.57 1.64
N PRO A 265 -2.40 7.55 2.00
CA PRO A 265 -2.44 6.31 1.25
C PRO A 265 -3.13 6.43 -0.12
N GLU A 266 -3.83 7.53 -0.37
CA GLU A 266 -4.42 7.84 -1.69
C GLU A 266 -3.35 8.11 -2.75
N ILE A 267 -2.11 8.35 -2.32
CA ILE A 267 -0.97 8.64 -3.18
C ILE A 267 -0.38 7.33 -3.65
N LYS A 268 -0.59 7.04 -4.93
CA LYS A 268 -0.15 5.79 -5.54
C LYS A 268 0.99 6.07 -6.48
N LEU A 269 2.13 5.41 -6.27
CA LEU A 269 3.16 5.34 -7.29
C LEU A 269 2.54 4.63 -8.50
N LYS A 270 2.53 5.30 -9.65
CA LYS A 270 1.92 4.80 -10.89
C LYS A 270 2.96 4.19 -11.81
N LYS A 271 4.12 4.84 -11.92
CA LYS A 271 5.21 4.40 -12.76
C LYS A 271 6.57 4.87 -12.25
N LEU A 272 7.60 4.11 -12.61
CA LEU A 272 9.00 4.44 -12.44
C LEU A 272 9.64 4.58 -13.82
N ILE A 273 10.25 5.73 -14.08
CA ILE A 273 11.07 5.97 -15.26
C ILE A 273 12.51 5.83 -14.83
N VAL A 274 13.19 4.87 -15.43
CA VAL A 274 14.55 4.48 -15.08
C VAL A 274 15.43 4.67 -16.30
N VAL A 275 16.51 5.42 -16.14
CA VAL A 275 17.49 5.66 -17.21
C VAL A 275 18.87 5.30 -16.69
N GLU A 276 19.52 4.36 -17.37
CA GLU A 276 20.91 4.00 -17.11
C GLU A 276 21.84 4.81 -18.03
N ASP A 277 23.09 5.01 -17.55
CA ASP A 277 24.21 5.57 -18.30
C ASP A 277 24.04 7.05 -18.71
N GLY A 278 23.24 7.80 -17.97
CA GLY A 278 23.17 9.25 -18.10
C GLY A 278 21.84 9.85 -17.66
N THR A 279 21.74 11.17 -17.84
CA THR A 279 20.56 11.95 -17.48
C THR A 279 19.73 12.23 -18.73
N PRO A 280 18.45 11.84 -18.78
CA PRO A 280 17.58 12.12 -19.92
C PRO A 280 17.26 13.62 -20.02
N ASN A 281 16.98 14.09 -21.25
CA ASN A 281 16.49 15.45 -21.46
C ASN A 281 15.03 15.60 -20.96
N GLY A 282 14.61 16.84 -20.67
CA GLY A 282 13.28 17.11 -20.11
C GLY A 282 12.14 16.70 -21.03
N LYS A 283 12.28 16.90 -22.35
CA LYS A 283 11.27 16.54 -23.36
C LYS A 283 10.95 15.05 -23.33
N LEU A 284 11.97 14.20 -23.30
CA LEU A 284 11.82 12.74 -23.19
C LEU A 284 11.14 12.34 -21.88
N LEU A 285 11.52 12.96 -20.77
CA LEU A 285 10.88 12.66 -19.48
C LEU A 285 9.41 13.09 -19.43
N ILE A 286 9.04 14.22 -20.05
CA ILE A 286 7.63 14.65 -20.17
C ILE A 286 6.83 13.61 -20.94
N GLU A 287 7.36 13.13 -22.06
CA GLU A 287 6.72 12.10 -22.89
C GLU A 287 6.51 10.78 -22.12
N LEU A 288 7.57 10.26 -21.50
CA LEU A 288 7.52 8.98 -20.76
C LEU A 288 6.67 9.07 -19.48
N SER A 289 6.72 10.22 -18.79
CA SER A 289 5.95 10.44 -17.57
C SER A 289 4.46 10.64 -17.85
N GLY A 290 4.13 11.36 -18.92
CA GLY A 290 2.76 11.84 -19.17
C GLY A 290 2.32 12.92 -18.18
N VAL A 291 3.24 13.48 -17.40
CA VAL A 291 2.98 14.59 -16.47
C VAL A 291 2.70 15.84 -17.30
N LYS A 292 1.61 16.52 -16.97
CA LYS A 292 1.18 17.75 -17.63
C LYS A 292 1.10 18.88 -16.60
N PRO A 293 1.42 20.13 -16.98
CA PRO A 293 1.24 21.27 -16.10
C PRO A 293 -0.19 21.32 -15.55
N PHE A 294 -0.31 21.51 -14.24
CA PHE A 294 -1.57 21.62 -13.54
C PHE A 294 -2.13 23.03 -13.73
N SER A 295 -3.06 23.17 -14.67
CA SER A 295 -3.80 24.42 -14.86
C SER A 295 -4.82 24.58 -13.73
N SER A 296 -4.51 25.43 -12.76
CA SER A 296 -5.50 26.01 -11.85
C SER A 296 -6.34 27.03 -12.61
N GLY A 297 -7.29 26.57 -13.43
CA GLY A 297 -8.20 27.47 -14.13
C GLY A 297 -8.96 28.33 -13.10
N SER A 298 -8.92 29.65 -13.28
CA SER A 298 -9.86 30.57 -12.65
C SER A 298 -11.28 30.11 -12.96
N ILE A 299 -12.11 29.93 -11.93
CA ILE A 299 -13.56 29.84 -12.11
C ILE A 299 -14.03 31.25 -12.51
N THR A 300 -14.01 31.56 -13.81
CA THR A 300 -14.70 32.74 -14.34
C THR A 300 -16.18 32.39 -14.53
N SER A 301 -17.05 33.28 -14.07
CA SER A 301 -18.51 33.20 -13.98
C SER A 301 -19.27 33.10 -15.31
N THR A 302 -18.65 32.57 -16.36
CA THR A 302 -19.28 32.33 -17.67
C THR A 302 -19.29 30.85 -18.10
N ASP A 303 -18.79 29.93 -17.27
CA ASP A 303 -18.93 28.48 -17.50
C ASP A 303 -20.20 27.85 -16.89
N GLN A 304 -21.05 28.64 -16.22
CA GLN A 304 -22.35 28.15 -15.69
C GLN A 304 -23.34 27.71 -16.79
N THR A 305 -23.09 28.02 -18.07
CA THR A 305 -23.95 27.60 -19.19
C THR A 305 -23.37 26.52 -20.10
N LYS A 306 -22.16 25.99 -19.82
CA LYS A 306 -21.62 24.80 -20.53
C LYS A 306 -21.35 23.59 -19.63
N VAL A 307 -21.34 23.78 -18.31
CA VAL A 307 -21.39 22.71 -17.30
C VAL A 307 -22.73 21.94 -17.34
N ALA A 308 -23.80 22.54 -17.89
CA ALA A 308 -25.09 21.88 -18.09
C ALA A 308 -25.13 20.85 -19.25
N THR A 309 -24.12 20.83 -20.13
CA THR A 309 -24.22 20.05 -21.39
C THR A 309 -23.18 18.94 -21.52
N PHE A 310 -22.09 18.95 -20.74
CA PHE A 310 -21.06 17.89 -20.75
C PHE A 310 -21.10 16.92 -19.57
N ALA A 311 -21.98 17.14 -18.58
CA ALA A 311 -22.28 16.21 -17.49
C ALA A 311 -22.96 14.89 -17.94
N LYS A 312 -23.03 14.60 -19.24
CA LYS A 312 -23.78 13.47 -19.80
C LYS A 312 -22.96 12.29 -20.32
N LYS A 313 -21.62 12.26 -20.28
CA LYS A 313 -20.88 11.15 -20.92
C LYS A 313 -19.69 10.48 -20.20
N SER A 314 -19.37 10.80 -18.94
CA SER A 314 -18.44 9.91 -18.18
C SER A 314 -18.68 9.78 -16.67
N SER A 315 -19.78 10.32 -16.13
CA SER A 315 -20.32 9.83 -14.87
C SER A 315 -20.75 8.37 -15.09
N ILE A 316 -20.15 7.41 -14.38
CA ILE A 316 -20.83 6.14 -14.12
C ILE A 316 -21.95 6.50 -13.16
N THR A 317 -23.01 7.07 -13.72
CA THR A 317 -24.26 7.27 -13.02
C THR A 317 -24.73 5.87 -12.65
N PRO A 318 -24.79 5.50 -11.36
CA PRO A 318 -25.36 4.23 -10.95
C PRO A 318 -26.71 4.08 -11.63
N SER A 319 -26.98 2.85 -12.07
CA SER A 319 -28.18 2.58 -12.86
C SER A 319 -29.41 3.13 -12.15
N SER A 320 -30.46 3.49 -12.90
CA SER A 320 -31.72 3.92 -12.30
C SER A 320 -32.27 2.88 -11.31
N LYS A 321 -31.92 1.60 -11.48
CA LYS A 321 -32.21 0.50 -10.55
C LYS A 321 -31.41 0.62 -9.25
N THR A 322 -30.11 0.89 -9.32
CA THR A 322 -29.23 1.11 -8.14
C THR A 322 -29.68 2.31 -7.33
N LEU A 323 -29.97 3.44 -7.98
CA LEU A 323 -30.43 4.64 -7.28
C LEU A 323 -31.81 4.42 -6.63
N LYS A 324 -32.73 3.72 -7.32
CA LYS A 324 -34.03 3.31 -6.73
C LYS A 324 -33.83 2.40 -5.52
N ARG A 325 -32.90 1.43 -5.60
CA ARG A 325 -32.58 0.54 -4.48
C ARG A 325 -32.04 1.34 -3.29
N LEU A 326 -31.04 2.18 -3.49
CA LEU A 326 -30.43 3.01 -2.44
C LEU A 326 -31.43 3.96 -1.79
N LYS A 327 -32.28 4.65 -2.56
CA LYS A 327 -33.34 5.50 -1.99
C LYS A 327 -34.30 4.72 -1.08
N LYS A 328 -34.64 3.48 -1.45
CA LYS A 328 -35.47 2.60 -0.60
C LYS A 328 -34.73 2.20 0.69
N GLU A 329 -33.44 1.91 0.60
CA GLU A 329 -32.60 1.58 1.77
C GLU A 329 -32.49 2.75 2.77
N VAL A 330 -32.34 4.00 2.31
CA VAL A 330 -32.30 5.17 3.21
C VAL A 330 -33.56 5.21 4.08
N LYS A 331 -34.73 5.09 3.46
CA LYS A 331 -36.01 5.09 4.18
C LYS A 331 -36.09 3.95 5.19
N LEU A 332 -35.70 2.73 4.80
CA LEU A 332 -35.68 1.58 5.69
C LEU A 332 -34.76 1.79 6.89
N CYS A 333 -33.58 2.39 6.69
CA CYS A 333 -32.65 2.68 7.78
C CYS A 333 -33.22 3.71 8.77
N MET A 334 -33.83 4.78 8.26
CA MET A 334 -34.49 5.78 9.10
C MET A 334 -35.66 5.17 9.88
N ASP A 335 -36.49 4.35 9.24
CA ASP A 335 -37.60 3.62 9.89
C ASP A 335 -37.08 2.66 10.99
N ALA A 336 -35.87 2.12 10.82
CA ALA A 336 -35.19 1.25 11.79
C ALA A 336 -34.40 2.01 12.88
N ARG A 337 -34.57 3.33 12.99
CA ARG A 337 -33.91 4.22 13.98
C ARG A 337 -32.40 4.41 13.80
N PHE A 338 -31.83 4.04 12.64
CA PHE A 338 -30.46 4.41 12.30
C PHE A 338 -30.40 5.85 11.79
N HIS A 339 -29.44 6.65 12.27
CA HIS A 339 -29.21 7.98 11.72
C HIS A 339 -28.33 7.86 10.49
N VAL A 340 -28.86 8.23 9.31
CA VAL A 340 -28.15 8.12 8.03
C VAL A 340 -27.93 9.51 7.46
N SER A 341 -26.67 9.84 7.18
CA SER A 341 -26.30 10.99 6.33
C SER A 341 -25.66 10.48 5.04
N VAL A 342 -26.20 10.95 3.91
CA VAL A 342 -25.67 10.63 2.58
C VAL A 342 -24.76 11.77 2.15
N SER A 343 -23.55 11.48 1.72
CA SER A 343 -22.61 12.51 1.24
C SER A 343 -23.20 13.26 0.05
N GLU A 344 -23.17 14.59 0.12
CA GLU A 344 -23.66 15.50 -0.94
C GLU A 344 -22.80 15.40 -2.21
N GLU A 345 -21.51 15.11 -2.05
CA GLU A 345 -20.55 14.96 -3.15
C GLU A 345 -20.62 13.56 -3.79
N ASN A 346 -20.92 12.54 -2.99
CA ASN A 346 -21.02 11.16 -3.45
C ASN A 346 -22.07 10.35 -2.68
N PHE A 347 -23.25 10.22 -3.28
CA PHE A 347 -24.36 9.48 -2.69
C PHE A 347 -24.14 7.96 -2.56
N LEU A 348 -23.01 7.43 -3.04
CA LEU A 348 -22.55 6.06 -2.77
C LEU A 348 -21.76 5.96 -1.45
N ILE A 349 -21.56 7.06 -0.73
CA ILE A 349 -20.89 7.10 0.59
C ILE A 349 -21.89 7.58 1.62
N TRP A 350 -22.19 6.71 2.58
CA TRP A 350 -23.15 6.99 3.66
C TRP A 350 -22.43 6.93 4.99
N ASN A 351 -22.72 7.88 5.87
CA ASN A 351 -22.40 7.78 7.27
C ASN A 351 -23.64 7.30 8.01
N VAL A 352 -23.48 6.25 8.82
CA VAL A 352 -24.57 5.66 9.60
C VAL A 352 -24.16 5.64 11.06
N SER A 353 -24.97 6.24 11.90
CA SER A 353 -24.76 6.23 13.35
C SER A 353 -25.78 5.31 14.01
N ILE A 354 -25.29 4.45 14.91
CA ILE A 354 -26.11 3.62 15.78
C ILE A 354 -26.17 4.31 17.15
N PRO A 355 -27.34 4.77 17.60
CA PRO A 355 -27.53 5.32 18.93
C PRO A 355 -27.30 4.30 20.06
N ILE A 356 -26.81 4.78 21.20
CA ILE A 356 -26.49 3.95 22.37
C ILE A 356 -27.68 3.12 22.89
N ASP A 357 -28.91 3.61 22.77
CA ASP A 357 -30.12 2.92 23.23
C ASP A 357 -30.50 1.69 22.39
N MET A 358 -29.82 1.49 21.25
CA MET A 358 -29.96 0.28 20.44
C MET A 358 -29.08 -0.89 20.93
N PHE A 359 -28.16 -0.65 21.87
CA PHE A 359 -27.31 -1.69 22.47
C PHE A 359 -27.89 -2.19 23.82
N PRO A 360 -27.72 -3.47 24.17
CA PRO A 360 -28.18 -4.00 25.45
C PRO A 360 -27.51 -3.30 26.65
N LYS A 361 -28.32 -2.87 27.62
CA LYS A 361 -27.85 -2.00 28.74
C LYS A 361 -26.91 -2.70 29.72
N ASP A 362 -26.98 -4.02 29.80
CA ASP A 362 -26.19 -4.86 30.68
C ASP A 362 -24.79 -5.18 30.11
N GLU A 363 -24.58 -4.95 28.81
CA GLU A 363 -23.32 -5.22 28.13
C GLU A 363 -22.19 -4.26 28.50
N SER A 364 -20.95 -4.75 28.33
CA SER A 364 -19.75 -3.97 28.60
C SER A 364 -19.59 -2.78 27.65
N LEU A 365 -20.02 -2.91 26.39
CA LEU A 365 -19.98 -1.83 25.41
C LEU A 365 -20.87 -0.65 25.84
N TYR A 366 -22.10 -0.94 26.27
CA TYR A 366 -23.03 0.09 26.76
C TYR A 366 -22.46 0.84 27.96
N LYS A 367 -21.87 0.11 28.92
CA LYS A 367 -21.20 0.68 30.09
C LYS A 367 -20.00 1.54 29.71
N ASP A 368 -19.17 1.07 28.78
CA ASP A 368 -18.02 1.84 28.26
C ASP A 368 -18.49 3.14 27.59
N MET A 369 -19.58 3.10 26.80
CA MET A 369 -20.14 4.28 26.13
C MET A 369 -20.67 5.32 27.12
N ILE A 370 -21.44 4.90 28.13
CA ILE A 370 -21.94 5.80 29.19
C ILE A 370 -20.78 6.42 29.96
N ALA A 371 -19.81 5.61 30.39
CA ALA A 371 -18.67 6.10 31.19
C ALA A 371 -17.81 7.12 30.44
N ASN A 372 -17.88 7.15 29.11
CA ASN A 372 -17.06 7.99 28.25
C ASN A 372 -17.84 9.08 27.52
N ASP A 373 -19.12 9.27 27.83
CA ASP A 373 -20.00 10.27 27.20
C ASP A 373 -20.08 10.09 25.67
N ILE A 374 -20.19 8.83 25.23
CA ILE A 374 -20.31 8.46 23.82
C ILE A 374 -21.77 8.03 23.59
N SER A 375 -22.52 8.81 22.82
CA SER A 375 -23.94 8.56 22.56
C SER A 375 -24.22 7.75 21.30
N THR A 376 -23.23 7.63 20.39
CA THR A 376 -23.37 6.90 19.13
C THR A 376 -22.09 6.15 18.74
N ILE A 377 -22.24 5.08 17.96
CA ILE A 377 -21.14 4.46 17.20
C ILE A 377 -21.36 4.80 15.73
N ASN A 378 -20.35 5.41 15.11
CA ASN A 378 -20.41 5.92 13.76
C ASN A 378 -19.72 4.96 12.79
N PHE A 379 -20.37 4.76 11.64
CA PHE A 379 -19.94 3.87 10.57
C PHE A 379 -19.95 4.61 9.24
N GLU A 380 -19.14 4.12 8.31
CA GLU A 380 -19.17 4.52 6.91
C GLU A 380 -19.46 3.30 6.03
N LEU A 381 -20.47 3.43 5.17
CA LEU A 381 -20.83 2.48 4.13
C LEU A 381 -20.46 3.06 2.77
N ARG A 382 -19.74 2.28 1.96
CA ARG A 382 -19.43 2.62 0.57
C ARG A 382 -20.02 1.60 -0.39
N PHE A 383 -20.85 2.07 -1.30
CA PHE A 383 -21.56 1.25 -2.27
C PHE A 383 -20.86 1.24 -3.63
N SER A 384 -20.88 0.08 -4.30
CA SER A 384 -20.48 0.00 -5.71
C SER A 384 -21.52 0.69 -6.62
N PRO A 385 -21.12 1.31 -7.75
CA PRO A 385 -22.07 1.82 -8.75
C PRO A 385 -23.02 0.75 -9.32
N THR A 386 -22.68 -0.53 -9.16
CA THR A 386 -23.52 -1.68 -9.55
C THR A 386 -24.28 -2.31 -8.39
N TYR A 387 -24.33 -1.66 -7.22
CA TYR A 387 -25.11 -2.12 -6.07
C TYR A 387 -26.59 -2.40 -6.47
N PRO A 388 -27.22 -3.49 -6.01
CA PRO A 388 -26.74 -4.46 -5.00
C PRO A 388 -25.92 -5.65 -5.54
N GLY A 389 -25.33 -5.56 -6.73
CA GLY A 389 -24.53 -6.64 -7.32
C GLY A 389 -23.30 -7.05 -6.50
N PHE A 390 -22.72 -6.11 -5.74
CA PHE A 390 -21.63 -6.36 -4.81
C PHE A 390 -21.97 -5.79 -3.42
N ALA A 391 -21.37 -6.38 -2.39
CA ALA A 391 -21.51 -5.90 -1.01
C ALA A 391 -21.06 -4.45 -0.86
N PRO A 392 -21.67 -3.69 0.05
CA PRO A 392 -21.08 -2.44 0.49
C PRO A 392 -19.85 -2.72 1.36
N PHE A 393 -18.85 -1.84 1.26
CA PHE A 393 -17.76 -1.83 2.21
C PHE A 393 -18.21 -1.11 3.49
N LEU A 394 -18.09 -1.76 4.64
CA LEU A 394 -18.47 -1.22 5.94
C LEU A 394 -17.24 -1.05 6.84
N ARG A 395 -17.16 0.10 7.50
CA ARG A 395 -16.18 0.35 8.58
C ARG A 395 -16.77 1.18 9.70
N VAL A 396 -16.20 1.04 10.88
CA VAL A 396 -16.34 2.00 11.99
C VAL A 396 -15.51 3.25 11.65
N THR A 397 -16.02 4.44 11.96
CA THR A 397 -15.26 5.69 11.92
C THR A 397 -14.82 6.08 13.33
N ASN A 398 -15.73 6.07 14.29
CA ASN A 398 -15.47 6.29 15.71
C ASN A 398 -16.61 5.67 16.56
N PRO A 399 -16.39 5.34 17.84
CA PRO A 399 -15.14 5.37 18.61
C PRO A 399 -14.12 4.26 18.24
N ILE A 400 -12.94 4.29 18.88
CA ILE A 400 -11.89 3.26 18.73
C ILE A 400 -12.16 2.10 19.69
N PHE A 401 -12.06 0.86 19.20
CA PHE A 401 -12.26 -0.35 19.99
C PHE A 401 -10.93 -0.96 20.43
N LYS A 402 -10.95 -1.67 21.57
CA LYS A 402 -9.80 -2.48 22.00
C LYS A 402 -9.58 -3.60 21.00
N GLN A 403 -8.31 -3.88 20.70
CA GLN A 403 -7.93 -4.97 19.81
C GLN A 403 -8.50 -6.30 20.30
N GLN A 404 -8.87 -7.16 19.35
CA GLN A 404 -9.44 -8.50 19.60
C GLN A 404 -10.82 -8.50 20.29
N THR A 405 -11.57 -7.39 20.23
CA THR A 405 -12.96 -7.32 20.71
C THR A 405 -13.90 -6.85 19.59
N GLY A 406 -15.17 -7.26 19.64
CA GLY A 406 -16.23 -6.77 18.76
C GLY A 406 -16.09 -7.12 17.27
N HIS A 407 -15.20 -8.05 16.91
CA HIS A 407 -14.86 -8.37 15.51
C HIS A 407 -14.44 -7.14 14.67
N ILE A 408 -13.94 -6.10 15.34
CA ILE A 408 -13.39 -4.92 14.68
C ILE A 408 -11.88 -5.10 14.56
N THR A 409 -11.39 -4.98 13.33
CA THR A 409 -9.96 -5.04 13.04
C THR A 409 -9.20 -3.82 13.56
N ILE A 410 -7.86 -3.91 13.58
CA ILE A 410 -6.97 -2.78 13.91
C ILE A 410 -7.28 -1.51 13.11
N GLY A 411 -7.85 -1.63 11.91
CA GLY A 411 -8.21 -0.51 11.06
C GLY A 411 -9.67 -0.10 11.06
N GLY A 412 -10.52 -0.67 11.92
CA GLY A 412 -11.94 -0.30 11.99
C GLY A 412 -12.83 -1.01 10.98
N CYS A 413 -12.30 -1.95 10.18
CA CYS A 413 -13.14 -2.82 9.35
C CYS A 413 -13.85 -3.85 10.25
N VAL A 414 -15.15 -4.04 10.02
CA VAL A 414 -16.00 -5.02 10.71
C VAL A 414 -15.91 -6.34 9.95
N CYS A 415 -15.42 -7.40 10.61
CA CYS A 415 -15.27 -8.72 9.99
C CYS A 415 -16.61 -9.47 10.01
N MET A 416 -17.29 -9.53 8.87
CA MET A 416 -18.58 -10.23 8.71
C MET A 416 -18.62 -10.98 7.40
N ASP A 417 -18.97 -12.27 7.46
CA ASP A 417 -19.05 -13.13 6.28
C ASP A 417 -20.07 -12.61 5.25
N MET A 418 -21.19 -12.05 5.71
CA MET A 418 -22.21 -11.49 4.81
C MET A 418 -21.74 -10.29 3.97
N LEU A 419 -20.56 -9.72 4.23
CA LEU A 419 -19.97 -8.61 3.47
C LEU A 419 -18.80 -9.06 2.56
N THR A 420 -18.52 -10.35 2.50
CA THR A 420 -17.50 -10.94 1.61
C THR A 420 -18.08 -11.22 0.22
N SER A 421 -17.24 -11.45 -0.78
CA SER A 421 -17.68 -11.85 -2.13
C SER A 421 -18.51 -13.14 -2.12
N ASP A 422 -18.15 -14.08 -1.25
CA ASP A 422 -18.79 -15.40 -1.18
C ASP A 422 -20.06 -15.38 -0.32
N GLY A 423 -20.10 -14.56 0.73
CA GLY A 423 -21.25 -14.45 1.64
C GLY A 423 -22.27 -13.37 1.27
N TRP A 424 -21.98 -12.50 0.30
CA TRP A 424 -22.88 -11.41 -0.09
C TRP A 424 -24.10 -11.90 -0.88
N SER A 425 -25.29 -11.46 -0.44
CA SER A 425 -26.53 -11.61 -1.19
C SER A 425 -27.18 -10.25 -1.48
N PRO A 426 -27.56 -9.95 -2.74
CA PRO A 426 -28.29 -8.73 -3.10
C PRO A 426 -29.67 -8.56 -2.42
N ILE A 427 -30.16 -9.61 -1.76
CA ILE A 427 -31.39 -9.60 -0.95
C ILE A 427 -31.16 -8.84 0.36
N ASN A 428 -29.93 -8.84 0.89
CA ASN A 428 -29.58 -8.18 2.13
C ASN A 428 -29.88 -6.67 2.05
N LYS A 429 -30.52 -6.16 3.09
CA LYS A 429 -30.84 -4.74 3.26
C LYS A 429 -29.75 -4.08 4.09
N VAL A 430 -29.57 -2.77 3.94
CA VAL A 430 -28.64 -2.01 4.79
C VAL A 430 -29.07 -2.11 6.25
N THR A 431 -30.38 -2.11 6.53
CA THR A 431 -30.89 -2.36 7.88
C THR A 431 -30.45 -3.71 8.43
N THR A 432 -30.53 -4.79 7.64
CA THR A 432 -30.06 -6.11 8.04
C THR A 432 -28.56 -6.08 8.34
N ILE A 433 -27.76 -5.45 7.49
CA ILE A 433 -26.31 -5.29 7.73
C ILE A 433 -26.07 -4.60 9.07
N MET A 434 -26.71 -3.45 9.31
CA MET A 434 -26.50 -2.67 10.53
C MET A 434 -27.03 -3.37 11.79
N THR A 435 -28.14 -4.11 11.70
CA THR A 435 -28.63 -4.94 12.81
C THR A 435 -27.68 -6.09 13.12
N THR A 436 -27.14 -6.75 12.09
CA THR A 436 -26.13 -7.81 12.29
C THR A 436 -24.86 -7.23 12.91
N VAL A 437 -24.46 -6.00 12.57
CA VAL A 437 -23.32 -5.32 13.21
C VAL A 437 -23.54 -5.17 14.72
N ILE A 438 -24.75 -4.82 15.17
CA ILE A 438 -25.07 -4.76 16.61
C ILE A 438 -24.84 -6.13 17.24
N SER A 439 -25.37 -7.20 16.65
CA SER A 439 -25.17 -8.58 17.13
C SER A 439 -23.70 -8.96 17.20
N VAL A 440 -22.92 -8.68 16.15
CA VAL A 440 -21.49 -9.01 16.06
C VAL A 440 -20.67 -8.25 17.11
N LEU A 441 -21.02 -6.99 17.40
CA LEU A 441 -20.36 -6.23 18.46
C LEU A 441 -20.67 -6.82 19.84
N SER A 442 -21.93 -7.18 20.09
CA SER A 442 -22.38 -7.83 21.32
C SER A 442 -21.73 -9.20 21.52
N ASP A 443 -21.80 -10.09 20.54
CA ASP A 443 -21.22 -11.43 20.55
C ASP A 443 -19.70 -11.40 20.71
N GLY A 444 -19.05 -10.45 20.01
CA GLY A 444 -17.61 -10.20 20.11
C GLY A 444 -17.17 -9.53 21.41
N LYS A 445 -18.10 -9.29 22.36
CA LYS A 445 -17.86 -8.61 23.64
C LYS A 445 -17.09 -7.30 23.46
N ALA A 446 -17.53 -6.48 22.52
CA ALA A 446 -16.85 -5.25 22.12
C ALA A 446 -16.53 -4.34 23.33
N ARG A 447 -15.30 -3.80 23.36
CA ARG A 447 -14.82 -2.86 24.38
C ARG A 447 -14.22 -1.63 23.73
N LEU A 448 -14.43 -0.45 24.32
CA LEU A 448 -13.83 0.79 23.81
C LEU A 448 -12.38 0.94 24.30
N ASP A 449 -11.49 1.41 23.42
CA ASP A 449 -10.19 1.94 23.82
C ASP A 449 -10.40 3.38 24.32
N VAL A 450 -10.73 3.48 25.60
CA VAL A 450 -11.06 4.74 26.29
C VAL A 450 -10.02 5.83 26.08
N THR A 451 -8.73 5.47 25.96
CA THR A 451 -7.64 6.43 25.78
C THR A 451 -7.64 7.11 24.42
N LYS A 452 -8.21 6.46 23.39
CA LYS A 452 -8.18 6.92 21.99
C LYS A 452 -9.55 7.31 21.46
N SER A 453 -10.63 6.85 22.09
CA SER A 453 -12.00 6.95 21.59
C SER A 453 -12.52 8.38 21.43
N ARG A 454 -11.95 9.37 22.13
CA ARG A 454 -12.35 10.79 22.05
C ARG A 454 -11.53 11.62 21.07
N SER A 455 -10.33 11.19 20.72
CA SER A 455 -9.35 12.02 20.00
C SER A 455 -8.89 11.41 18.67
N LYS A 456 -9.25 10.16 18.40
CA LYS A 456 -8.81 9.43 17.21
C LYS A 456 -10.00 8.79 16.51
N GLU A 457 -9.96 8.82 15.19
CA GLU A 457 -10.89 8.10 14.32
C GLU A 457 -10.14 7.01 13.53
N TYR A 458 -10.86 5.95 13.17
CA TYR A 458 -10.38 4.99 12.20
C TYR A 458 -10.39 5.61 10.81
N THR A 459 -9.28 5.45 10.09
CA THR A 459 -9.19 5.92 8.71
C THR A 459 -9.73 4.88 7.74
N TYR A 460 -10.29 5.34 6.62
CA TYR A 460 -10.75 4.43 5.55
C TYR A 460 -9.65 3.49 5.05
N TYR A 461 -8.41 3.97 4.97
CA TYR A 461 -7.29 3.17 4.51
C TYR A 461 -6.85 2.09 5.50
N GLU A 462 -6.79 2.40 6.80
CA GLU A 462 -6.51 1.37 7.80
C GLU A 462 -7.56 0.26 7.71
N ALA A 463 -8.83 0.62 7.50
CA ALA A 463 -9.92 -0.33 7.29
C ALA A 463 -9.71 -1.17 6.02
N GLN A 464 -9.34 -0.55 4.89
CA GLN A 464 -9.06 -1.27 3.64
C GLN A 464 -7.87 -2.23 3.76
N LEU A 465 -6.76 -1.79 4.38
CA LEU A 465 -5.61 -2.65 4.62
C LEU A 465 -5.97 -3.82 5.53
N ALA A 466 -6.75 -3.57 6.58
CA ALA A 466 -7.20 -4.61 7.49
C ALA A 466 -8.12 -5.61 6.77
N PHE A 467 -9.04 -5.14 5.94
CA PHE A 467 -9.89 -5.99 5.10
C PHE A 467 -9.06 -6.83 4.12
N ALA A 468 -8.06 -6.24 3.45
CA ALA A 468 -7.17 -6.97 2.56
C ALA A 468 -6.36 -8.07 3.28
N ARG A 469 -5.96 -7.84 4.54
CA ARG A 469 -5.30 -8.86 5.38
C ARG A 469 -6.26 -9.97 5.78
N LEU A 470 -7.49 -9.62 6.19
CA LEU A 470 -8.54 -10.60 6.54
C LEU A 470 -8.83 -11.53 5.37
N ARG A 471 -9.01 -10.98 4.16
CA ARG A 471 -9.25 -11.78 2.96
C ARG A 471 -8.15 -12.80 2.69
N ARG A 472 -6.88 -12.38 2.79
CA ARG A 472 -5.74 -13.29 2.63
C ARG A 472 -5.70 -14.38 3.70
N ALA A 473 -6.06 -14.06 4.94
CA ALA A 473 -6.06 -15.03 6.04
C ALA A 473 -7.20 -16.05 5.92
N HIS A 474 -8.35 -15.64 5.36
CA HIS A 474 -9.55 -16.47 5.24
C HIS A 474 -9.79 -17.05 3.84
N GLY A 475 -8.95 -16.71 2.85
CA GLY A 475 -9.07 -17.21 1.48
C GLY A 475 -10.20 -16.57 0.66
N TRP A 476 -10.65 -15.38 1.07
CA TRP A 476 -11.73 -14.61 0.41
C TRP A 476 -11.24 -13.74 -0.75
#